data_AF-A0A7Y4IPI4-F1
#
_entry.id   AF-A0A7Y4IPI4-F1
#
_cell.length_a   1.000
_cell.length_b   1.000
_cell.length_c   1.000
_cell.angle_alpha   90.00
_cell.angle_beta   90.00
_cell.angle_gamma   90.00
#
_symmetry.space_group_name_H-M   'P 1'
#
loop_
_entity.id
_entity.type
_entity.pdbx_description
1 polymer ?
#
loop_
_entity_poly.entity_id
_entity_poly.type
_entity_poly.pdbx_seq_one_letter_code
_entity_poly.pdbx_strand_id
1 'polypeptide(L)'
;MGGQHRPGRLPVKRVRRLAWTVLLSGLPSAGCVLLEEAPDPSQLVCRADSDCATNEVCFPDGCGDPGRDIVVEVTPNPHDGLHAQDFQVDAIRPELNLALFGPATVQGRTVRATSSVGSAPSPYNEPLHLTARGESALLPGVARLFTADLVPLNGAWVLPVGTGTYTVTLEPEDLGLPPVRGEATVSPGGAVPMHLVLPSPNQVARLEGRVVRQGAQLVDAALQVQALDADLTPLSQRVPVVRGSGAFSLALPLEASQRTSLLVRVTATGDVWVPQKTFTVDPREPLTAPLELGDYGEPVQVSGRILGRDGRPVVRASVSLRGPVGGGGTYQGPLSTTDAEGRFTVETLPSGPGGNLSLVVVPPSGSTAGLTVQSVEVPRTGAVLPDVVCPDRRIIRGTILQTDNASPALGVRVLADPVGQVPGWPRPPAGSESLGTTDDTGAFRLGLDPGIYRVDFIPTENLPRVSRVITVLPGEDASEQVLATFPLQRGRTVRGMVTEAGAPSPYASVRFYRVADLGGRPSPVLLSQTVSDHLGRYTALLPVR
;
A
#
# COMPACT_ATOMS: atom_id res chain seq x y z
N MET A 1 8.30 80.31 -10.32
CA MET A 1 7.46 79.27 -9.66
C MET A 1 8.40 78.13 -9.28
N GLY A 2 8.83 78.10 -8.03
CA GLY A 2 9.89 77.20 -7.60
C GLY A 2 9.86 76.92 -6.10
N GLY A 3 10.28 75.71 -5.76
CA GLY A 3 11.23 75.42 -4.68
C GLY A 3 10.79 75.50 -3.21
N GLN A 4 10.82 74.32 -2.57
CA GLN A 4 10.99 74.03 -1.13
C GLN A 4 9.84 74.36 -0.16
N HIS A 5 9.52 73.41 0.73
CA HIS A 5 9.69 73.53 2.19
C HIS A 5 9.21 72.26 2.94
N ARG A 6 10.12 71.65 3.75
CA ARG A 6 9.87 71.01 5.07
C ARG A 6 9.44 72.10 6.08
N PRO A 7 8.85 71.87 7.29
CA PRO A 7 9.30 70.98 8.39
C PRO A 7 8.12 70.44 9.28
N GLY A 8 8.19 69.85 10.49
CA GLY A 8 9.20 69.59 11.54
C GLY A 8 8.53 68.75 12.67
N ARG A 9 9.27 67.84 13.33
CA ARG A 9 9.84 67.88 14.72
C ARG A 9 8.82 67.60 15.85
N LEU A 10 9.08 66.88 16.97
CA LEU A 10 10.14 66.08 17.66
C LEU A 10 9.54 65.70 19.07
N PRO A 11 10.22 65.07 20.08
CA PRO A 11 11.39 64.17 20.19
C PRO A 11 11.03 62.86 21.00
N VAL A 12 11.91 61.90 21.34
CA VAL A 12 12.70 61.82 22.60
C VAL A 12 13.92 60.88 22.48
N LYS A 13 15.09 61.49 22.75
CA LYS A 13 16.38 61.09 23.36
C LYS A 13 16.97 59.65 23.27
N ARG A 14 18.18 59.64 22.71
CA ARG A 14 19.33 58.71 22.90
C ARG A 14 19.85 58.73 24.35
N VAL A 15 20.51 57.66 24.80
CA VAL A 15 21.94 57.65 25.23
C VAL A 15 22.52 56.23 25.07
N ARG A 16 23.72 56.16 24.47
CA ARG A 16 24.65 55.01 24.45
C ARG A 16 25.94 55.51 25.11
N ARG A 17 26.60 54.74 25.98
CA ARG A 17 28.07 54.77 26.17
C ARG A 17 28.58 53.54 26.95
N LEU A 18 29.75 53.09 26.51
CA LEU A 18 30.60 51.98 26.96
C LEU A 18 31.11 52.12 28.42
N ALA A 19 31.45 51.00 29.08
CA ALA A 19 32.85 50.55 29.30
C ALA A 19 33.09 49.74 30.61
N TRP A 20 33.68 48.54 30.45
CA TRP A 20 34.76 47.90 31.26
C TRP A 20 34.50 47.28 32.66
N THR A 21 34.46 45.92 32.65
CA THR A 21 35.20 44.92 33.47
C THR A 21 35.53 45.13 34.96
N VAL A 22 35.11 44.18 35.82
CA VAL A 22 35.94 43.46 36.82
C VAL A 22 35.41 42.02 37.03
N LEU A 23 36.32 41.04 37.05
CA LEU A 23 36.13 39.61 37.34
C LEU A 23 35.75 39.34 38.81
N LEU A 24 35.00 38.25 39.08
CA LEU A 24 35.31 37.25 40.13
C LEU A 24 34.37 36.02 40.07
N SER A 25 34.97 34.88 39.69
CA SER A 25 34.78 33.50 40.15
C SER A 25 33.45 33.04 40.79
N GLY A 26 32.82 32.03 40.18
CA GLY A 26 31.86 31.12 40.81
C GLY A 26 31.58 29.91 39.90
N LEU A 27 31.72 28.70 40.44
CA LEU A 27 31.74 27.37 39.81
C LEU A 27 30.46 26.97 39.01
N PRO A 28 30.55 25.98 38.11
CA PRO A 28 29.44 25.53 37.26
C PRO A 28 28.49 24.61 38.05
N SER A 29 27.23 25.00 38.21
CA SER A 29 26.17 24.05 38.53
C SER A 29 25.76 23.34 37.25
N ALA A 30 26.00 22.03 37.22
CA ALA A 30 25.50 21.11 36.21
C ALA A 30 23.98 21.27 36.02
N GLY A 31 23.60 21.90 34.92
CA GLY A 31 22.25 21.77 34.37
C GLY A 31 22.25 20.57 33.45
N CYS A 32 21.89 19.40 33.99
CA CYS A 32 21.45 18.27 33.16
C CYS A 32 20.30 18.78 32.29
N VAL A 33 20.57 18.99 31.00
CA VAL A 33 19.53 18.93 29.99
C VAL A 33 19.07 17.47 30.02
N LEU A 34 17.94 17.23 30.68
CA LEU A 34 17.10 16.07 30.41
C LEU A 34 16.79 16.13 28.91
N LEU A 35 17.58 15.41 28.13
CA LEU A 35 17.08 14.85 26.88
C LEU A 35 15.84 14.07 27.29
N GLU A 36 14.67 14.56 26.92
CA GLU A 36 13.47 13.73 26.87
C GLU A 36 13.85 12.53 26.01
N GLU A 37 14.08 11.42 26.69
CA GLU A 37 14.30 10.12 26.10
C GLU A 37 13.06 9.85 25.25
N ALA A 38 13.21 9.85 23.93
CA ALA A 38 12.12 9.48 23.05
C ALA A 38 11.60 8.12 23.51
N PRO A 39 10.27 7.96 23.74
CA PRO A 39 9.75 6.72 24.29
C PRO A 39 10.18 5.57 23.39
N ASP A 40 10.71 4.53 24.02
CA ASP A 40 11.13 3.29 23.36
C ASP A 40 9.95 2.75 22.54
N PRO A 41 10.03 2.71 21.19
CA PRO A 41 8.93 2.25 20.33
C PRO A 41 8.67 0.74 20.47
N SER A 42 9.40 0.05 21.35
CA SER A 42 9.14 -1.34 21.75
C SER A 42 8.21 -1.48 22.96
N GLN A 43 7.85 -0.39 23.66
CA GLN A 43 6.95 -0.45 24.80
C GLN A 43 5.49 -0.28 24.39
N LEU A 44 4.72 -1.35 24.60
CA LEU A 44 3.26 -1.32 24.60
C LEU A 44 2.78 -0.17 25.50
N VAL A 45 1.90 0.70 24.98
CA VAL A 45 1.30 1.82 25.73
C VAL A 45 0.63 1.35 27.03
N CYS A 46 0.13 0.11 27.05
CA CYS A 46 -0.37 -0.62 28.21
C CYS A 46 0.00 -2.10 28.07
N ARG A 47 0.18 -2.84 29.19
CA ARG A 47 0.56 -4.26 29.18
C ARG A 47 -0.59 -5.18 29.54
N ALA A 48 -1.61 -4.71 30.22
CA ALA A 48 -2.82 -5.47 30.50
C ALA A 48 -3.99 -4.52 30.72
N ASP A 49 -5.20 -5.06 30.73
CA ASP A 49 -6.39 -4.25 31.03
C ASP A 49 -6.32 -3.65 32.44
N SER A 50 -5.58 -4.27 33.37
CA SER A 50 -5.32 -3.73 34.72
C SER A 50 -4.58 -2.39 34.72
N ASP A 51 -3.84 -2.08 33.66
CA ASP A 51 -3.11 -0.82 33.53
C ASP A 51 -4.03 0.33 33.06
N CYS A 52 -5.23 0.00 32.59
CA CYS A 52 -6.20 0.94 32.06
C CYS A 52 -7.27 1.33 33.10
N ALA A 53 -8.00 2.42 32.86
CA ALA A 53 -9.09 2.85 33.74
C ALA A 53 -10.27 1.86 33.72
N THR A 54 -11.12 1.85 34.75
CA THR A 54 -12.17 0.84 34.99
C THR A 54 -13.09 0.47 33.81
N ASN A 55 -13.23 1.32 32.79
CA ASN A 55 -14.06 1.06 31.60
C ASN A 55 -13.25 0.91 30.30
N GLU A 56 -11.92 0.75 30.40
CA GLU A 56 -11.01 0.70 29.27
C GLU A 56 -10.33 -0.68 29.17
N VAL A 57 -10.00 -1.07 27.96
CA VAL A 57 -9.28 -2.30 27.62
C VAL A 57 -7.99 -1.89 26.93
N CYS A 58 -6.94 -2.71 27.08
CA CYS A 58 -5.64 -2.41 26.52
C CYS A 58 -5.56 -2.81 25.04
N PHE A 59 -5.60 -1.86 24.12
CA PHE A 59 -5.50 -2.05 22.66
C PHE A 59 -4.08 -1.76 22.15
N PRO A 60 -3.76 -2.03 20.86
CA PRO A 60 -2.43 -1.74 20.32
C PRO A 60 -2.06 -0.24 20.34
N ASP A 61 -3.06 0.65 20.30
CA ASP A 61 -2.94 2.11 20.39
C ASP A 61 -3.00 2.65 21.83
N GLY A 62 -3.18 1.76 22.83
CA GLY A 62 -3.24 2.11 24.25
C GLY A 62 -4.56 1.76 24.92
N CYS A 63 -4.80 2.33 26.10
CA CYS A 63 -6.03 2.14 26.84
C CYS A 63 -7.20 2.83 26.13
N GLY A 64 -8.31 2.12 25.94
CA GLY A 64 -9.49 2.71 25.32
C GLY A 64 -10.78 1.95 25.61
N ASP A 65 -11.91 2.64 25.40
CA ASP A 65 -13.24 2.05 25.56
C ASP A 65 -13.46 0.93 24.51
N PRO A 66 -13.74 -0.32 24.92
CA PRO A 66 -13.96 -1.43 23.99
C PRO A 66 -15.26 -1.33 23.18
N GLY A 67 -16.14 -0.36 23.51
CA GLY A 67 -17.38 -0.10 22.80
C GLY A 67 -17.31 1.01 21.76
N ARG A 68 -16.18 1.71 21.61
CA ARG A 68 -15.99 2.86 20.71
C ARG A 68 -15.12 2.52 19.50
N ASP A 69 -15.23 3.37 18.48
CA ASP A 69 -14.45 3.30 17.23
C ASP A 69 -14.60 1.96 16.52
N ILE A 70 -15.78 1.35 16.67
CA ILE A 70 -16.11 0.06 16.10
C ILE A 70 -16.73 0.25 14.73
N VAL A 71 -16.17 -0.46 13.76
CA VAL A 71 -16.71 -0.58 12.42
C VAL A 71 -16.96 -2.05 12.13
N VAL A 72 -18.15 -2.36 11.63
CA VAL A 72 -18.53 -3.71 11.21
C VAL A 72 -18.55 -3.75 9.70
N GLU A 73 -17.69 -4.58 9.11
CA GLU A 73 -17.76 -4.91 7.69
C GLU A 73 -18.62 -6.16 7.53
N VAL A 74 -19.68 -6.05 6.73
CA VAL A 74 -20.45 -7.20 6.30
C VAL A 74 -20.27 -7.40 4.82
N THR A 75 -19.72 -8.54 4.45
CA THR A 75 -19.69 -9.00 3.06
C THR A 75 -20.75 -10.09 2.94
N PRO A 76 -21.83 -9.89 2.17
CA PRO A 76 -22.81 -10.92 1.90
C PRO A 76 -22.18 -12.08 1.14
N ASN A 77 -22.98 -13.06 0.71
CA ASN A 77 -22.45 -14.16 -0.10
C ASN A 77 -21.74 -13.62 -1.37
N PRO A 78 -20.42 -13.82 -1.51
CA PRO A 78 -19.65 -13.27 -2.63
C PRO A 78 -20.10 -13.79 -4.00
N HIS A 79 -20.78 -14.93 -4.05
CA HIS A 79 -21.35 -15.49 -5.28
C HIS A 79 -22.46 -14.60 -5.90
N ASP A 80 -23.08 -13.73 -5.11
CA ASP A 80 -24.23 -12.93 -5.55
C ASP A 80 -23.85 -11.50 -6.01
N GLY A 81 -22.54 -11.21 -6.14
CA GLY A 81 -22.06 -9.90 -6.62
C GLY A 81 -22.30 -8.75 -5.64
N LEU A 82 -22.72 -9.04 -4.40
CA LEU A 82 -22.85 -8.06 -3.33
C LEU A 82 -21.50 -7.80 -2.68
N HIS A 83 -21.11 -6.54 -2.66
CA HIS A 83 -19.81 -6.10 -2.14
C HIS A 83 -19.89 -5.71 -0.66
N ALA A 84 -18.72 -5.57 -0.03
CA ALA A 84 -18.59 -5.24 1.38
C ALA A 84 -19.30 -3.92 1.74
N GLN A 85 -20.09 -3.95 2.81
CA GLN A 85 -20.76 -2.81 3.42
C GLN A 85 -20.19 -2.56 4.81
N ASP A 86 -19.79 -1.32 5.07
CA ASP A 86 -19.17 -0.92 6.34
C ASP A 86 -20.17 -0.10 7.17
N PHE A 87 -20.32 -0.47 8.44
CA PHE A 87 -21.25 0.14 9.39
C PHE A 87 -20.48 0.66 10.60
N GLN A 88 -20.61 1.94 10.90
CA GLN A 88 -20.14 2.48 12.18
C GLN A 88 -21.10 2.05 13.29
N VAL A 89 -20.55 1.57 14.41
CA VAL A 89 -21.32 1.15 15.58
C VAL A 89 -20.99 2.07 16.74
N ASP A 90 -21.95 2.94 17.09
CA ASP A 90 -21.77 3.94 18.14
C ASP A 90 -21.65 3.33 19.55
N ALA A 91 -22.33 2.21 19.78
CA ALA A 91 -22.28 1.49 21.04
C ALA A 91 -22.57 0.01 20.82
N ILE A 92 -21.65 -0.84 21.27
CA ILE A 92 -21.85 -2.29 21.22
C ILE A 92 -22.86 -2.74 22.28
N ARG A 93 -23.90 -3.42 21.80
CA ARG A 93 -24.97 -4.04 22.61
C ARG A 93 -24.87 -5.57 22.54
N PRO A 94 -25.46 -6.31 23.51
CA PRO A 94 -25.51 -7.77 23.46
C PRO A 94 -26.23 -8.31 22.21
N GLU A 95 -27.20 -7.55 21.72
CA GLU A 95 -27.88 -7.81 20.45
C GLU A 95 -27.61 -6.67 19.47
N LEU A 96 -27.07 -6.99 18.30
CA LEU A 96 -26.77 -6.07 17.22
C LEU A 96 -27.30 -6.67 15.92
N ASN A 97 -28.44 -6.21 15.43
CA ASN A 97 -28.97 -6.66 14.14
C ASN A 97 -28.42 -5.77 13.02
N LEU A 98 -27.97 -6.40 11.93
CA LEU A 98 -27.33 -5.73 10.80
C LEU A 98 -28.26 -5.84 9.59
N ALA A 99 -28.92 -4.74 9.27
CA ALA A 99 -29.72 -4.63 8.06
C ALA A 99 -28.83 -4.16 6.91
N LEU A 100 -28.54 -5.08 6.00
CA LEU A 100 -27.85 -4.81 4.75
C LEU A 100 -28.74 -3.97 3.85
N PHE A 101 -28.09 -3.02 3.20
CA PHE A 101 -28.70 -2.27 2.13
C PHE A 101 -28.55 -3.04 0.82
N GLY A 102 -29.31 -2.63 -0.20
CA GLY A 102 -29.14 -3.16 -1.55
C GLY A 102 -27.77 -2.81 -2.16
N PRO A 103 -27.54 -3.16 -3.43
CA PRO A 103 -26.27 -2.90 -4.11
C PRO A 103 -25.90 -1.41 -4.07
N ALA A 104 -24.68 -1.11 -3.63
CA ALA A 104 -24.11 0.21 -3.74
C ALA A 104 -23.53 0.39 -5.16
N THR A 105 -23.81 1.53 -5.80
CA THR A 105 -23.49 1.73 -7.21
C THR A 105 -22.98 3.14 -7.50
N VAL A 106 -22.06 3.24 -8.45
CA VAL A 106 -21.77 4.48 -9.16
C VAL A 106 -22.61 4.49 -10.43
N GLN A 107 -23.50 5.48 -10.55
CA GLN A 107 -24.39 5.66 -11.70
C GLN A 107 -23.85 6.76 -12.58
N GLY A 108 -23.19 6.38 -13.66
CA GLY A 108 -22.52 7.32 -14.51
C GLY A 108 -23.32 7.74 -15.73
N ARG A 109 -23.07 8.97 -16.18
CA ARG A 109 -23.44 9.46 -17.51
C ARG A 109 -22.21 9.99 -18.21
N THR A 110 -21.84 9.34 -19.30
CA THR A 110 -20.75 9.74 -20.18
C THR A 110 -21.30 10.43 -21.41
N VAL A 111 -20.80 11.64 -21.66
CA VAL A 111 -21.10 12.40 -22.87
C VAL A 111 -19.80 12.76 -23.58
N ARG A 112 -19.88 12.97 -24.89
CA ARG A 112 -18.82 13.52 -25.71
C ARG A 112 -19.09 15.00 -25.96
N ALA A 113 -18.13 15.85 -25.61
CA ALA A 113 -18.20 17.26 -25.95
C ALA A 113 -18.21 17.44 -27.49
N THR A 114 -18.91 18.47 -27.96
CA THR A 114 -19.00 18.81 -29.38
C THR A 114 -18.08 19.96 -29.73
N SER A 115 -17.52 19.96 -30.94
CA SER A 115 -16.54 20.99 -31.36
C SER A 115 -17.14 22.38 -31.61
N SER A 116 -18.44 22.49 -31.81
CA SER A 116 -19.14 23.78 -32.00
C SER A 116 -19.52 24.41 -30.66
N VAL A 117 -19.11 25.67 -30.48
CA VAL A 117 -19.46 26.50 -29.32
C VAL A 117 -20.99 26.60 -29.23
N GLY A 118 -21.57 26.14 -28.12
CA GLY A 118 -23.02 26.17 -27.87
C GLY A 118 -23.81 24.93 -28.31
N SER A 119 -23.16 23.92 -28.92
CA SER A 119 -23.81 22.64 -29.17
C SER A 119 -23.84 21.77 -27.91
N ALA A 120 -24.96 21.05 -27.72
CA ALA A 120 -25.12 20.17 -26.57
C ALA A 120 -24.20 18.94 -26.71
N PRO A 121 -23.56 18.48 -25.62
CA PRO A 121 -22.82 17.22 -25.61
C PRO A 121 -23.71 16.05 -26.07
N SER A 122 -23.15 15.15 -26.87
CA SER A 122 -23.86 13.94 -27.28
C SER A 122 -23.59 12.78 -26.30
N PRO A 123 -24.58 11.93 -26.01
CA PRO A 123 -24.35 10.72 -25.23
C PRO A 123 -23.31 9.81 -25.90
N TYR A 124 -22.37 9.27 -25.11
CA TYR A 124 -21.36 8.34 -25.61
C TYR A 124 -21.86 6.90 -25.49
N ASN A 125 -21.91 6.15 -26.59
CA ASN A 125 -22.52 4.80 -26.64
C ASN A 125 -21.56 3.74 -27.20
N GLU A 126 -20.26 3.99 -27.19
CA GLU A 126 -19.24 3.03 -27.62
C GLU A 126 -18.65 2.29 -26.40
N PRO A 127 -17.97 1.15 -26.60
CA PRO A 127 -17.37 0.39 -25.51
C PRO A 127 -16.38 1.21 -24.67
N LEU A 128 -16.39 0.93 -23.36
CA LEU A 128 -15.49 1.54 -22.40
C LEU A 128 -15.11 0.56 -21.29
N HIS A 129 -13.92 0.80 -20.73
CA HIS A 129 -13.42 0.15 -19.53
C HIS A 129 -13.52 1.12 -18.34
N LEU A 130 -14.11 0.66 -17.24
CA LEU A 130 -14.17 1.39 -15.97
C LEU A 130 -13.28 0.70 -14.95
N THR A 131 -12.51 1.50 -14.23
CA THR A 131 -11.78 1.08 -13.03
C THR A 131 -12.13 2.01 -11.88
N ALA A 132 -12.77 1.50 -10.83
CA ALA A 132 -12.92 2.18 -9.56
C ALA A 132 -11.85 1.65 -8.59
N ARG A 133 -10.87 2.50 -8.28
CA ARG A 133 -9.82 2.20 -7.30
C ARG A 133 -10.00 3.12 -6.10
N GLY A 134 -10.00 2.53 -4.92
CA GLY A 134 -10.29 3.28 -3.70
C GLY A 134 -9.98 2.49 -2.44
N GLU A 135 -10.60 2.90 -1.35
CA GLU A 135 -10.54 2.23 -0.06
C GLU A 135 -11.88 2.36 0.68
N SER A 136 -12.06 1.57 1.73
CA SER A 136 -13.19 1.75 2.64
C SER A 136 -13.15 3.14 3.28
N ALA A 137 -14.30 3.81 3.33
CA ALA A 137 -14.43 5.13 3.96
C ALA A 137 -14.36 5.05 5.50
N LEU A 138 -14.62 3.86 6.07
CA LEU A 138 -14.63 3.63 7.52
C LEU A 138 -13.44 2.78 7.99
N LEU A 139 -12.79 2.03 7.10
CA LEU A 139 -11.64 1.17 7.40
C LEU A 139 -10.41 1.61 6.58
N PRO A 140 -9.60 2.56 7.10
CA PRO A 140 -8.45 3.11 6.38
C PRO A 140 -7.46 2.04 5.92
N GLY A 141 -6.93 2.17 4.70
CA GLY A 141 -5.98 1.21 4.13
C GLY A 141 -6.59 -0.11 3.63
N VAL A 142 -7.89 -0.34 3.82
CA VAL A 142 -8.60 -1.47 3.19
C VAL A 142 -8.89 -1.12 1.74
N ALA A 143 -7.96 -1.46 0.86
CA ALA A 143 -8.04 -1.19 -0.57
C ALA A 143 -9.25 -1.90 -1.22
N ARG A 144 -9.91 -1.20 -2.14
CA ARG A 144 -11.05 -1.68 -2.92
C ARG A 144 -10.78 -1.43 -4.40
N LEU A 145 -11.06 -2.44 -5.22
CA LEU A 145 -10.86 -2.38 -6.67
C LEU A 145 -12.04 -3.06 -7.36
N PHE A 146 -12.68 -2.33 -8.27
CA PHE A 146 -13.76 -2.83 -9.12
C PHE A 146 -13.50 -2.43 -10.56
N THR A 147 -13.74 -3.35 -11.49
CA THR A 147 -13.53 -3.14 -12.93
C THR A 147 -14.73 -3.63 -13.71
N ALA A 148 -15.07 -2.95 -14.80
CA ALA A 148 -16.12 -3.38 -15.72
C ALA A 148 -15.82 -2.96 -17.16
N ASP A 149 -16.09 -3.87 -18.09
CA ASP A 149 -16.16 -3.59 -19.53
C ASP A 149 -17.63 -3.51 -19.93
N LEU A 150 -18.06 -2.38 -20.50
CA LEU A 150 -19.46 -2.18 -20.85
C LEU A 150 -19.64 -1.24 -22.05
N VAL A 151 -20.84 -1.27 -22.62
CA VAL A 151 -21.30 -0.32 -23.63
C VAL A 151 -22.43 0.52 -23.00
N PRO A 152 -22.26 1.84 -22.81
CA PRO A 152 -23.29 2.66 -22.19
C PRO A 152 -24.56 2.73 -23.02
N LEU A 153 -25.71 2.75 -22.36
CA LEU A 153 -27.01 2.94 -23.00
C LEU A 153 -27.40 4.42 -22.90
N ASN A 154 -27.40 5.13 -24.01
CA ASN A 154 -27.64 6.58 -24.05
C ASN A 154 -26.70 7.35 -23.08
N GLY A 155 -25.41 6.99 -23.09
CA GLY A 155 -24.40 7.52 -22.19
C GLY A 155 -24.47 6.99 -20.75
N ALA A 156 -25.53 6.30 -20.36
CA ALA A 156 -25.72 5.83 -19.00
C ALA A 156 -25.04 4.47 -18.76
N TRP A 157 -24.42 4.33 -17.59
CA TRP A 157 -23.80 3.10 -17.12
C TRP A 157 -23.91 2.98 -15.59
N VAL A 158 -23.77 1.76 -15.09
CA VAL A 158 -23.83 1.46 -13.65
C VAL A 158 -22.66 0.56 -13.30
N LEU A 159 -21.90 0.95 -12.28
CA LEU A 159 -20.81 0.16 -11.74
C LEU A 159 -21.13 -0.21 -10.28
N PRO A 160 -21.44 -1.49 -9.99
CA PRO A 160 -21.54 -1.99 -8.62
C PRO A 160 -20.19 -1.87 -7.91
N VAL A 161 -20.19 -1.34 -6.69
CA VAL A 161 -19.00 -1.18 -5.86
C VAL A 161 -19.34 -1.47 -4.39
N GLY A 162 -18.33 -1.69 -3.56
CA GLY A 162 -18.49 -1.69 -2.11
C GLY A 162 -18.65 -0.27 -1.56
N THR A 163 -18.89 -0.14 -0.26
CA THR A 163 -18.82 1.15 0.43
C THR A 163 -17.41 1.73 0.41
N GLY A 164 -17.24 3.03 0.20
CA GLY A 164 -15.90 3.59 0.15
C GLY A 164 -15.75 4.87 -0.64
N THR A 165 -14.53 5.34 -0.73
CA THR A 165 -14.15 6.49 -1.55
C THR A 165 -13.28 5.98 -2.70
N TYR A 166 -13.65 6.38 -3.92
CA TYR A 166 -13.10 5.85 -5.17
C TYR A 166 -12.73 6.96 -6.13
N THR A 167 -11.55 6.83 -6.73
CA THR A 167 -11.26 7.43 -8.03
C THR A 167 -11.75 6.46 -9.11
N VAL A 168 -12.77 6.88 -9.86
CA VAL A 168 -13.29 6.13 -11.01
C VAL A 168 -12.62 6.66 -12.27
N THR A 169 -11.88 5.81 -12.96
CA THR A 169 -11.26 6.10 -14.26
C THR A 169 -12.06 5.42 -15.36
N LEU A 170 -12.42 6.19 -16.38
CA LEU A 170 -13.07 5.71 -17.61
C LEU A 170 -12.06 5.78 -18.75
N GLU A 171 -11.85 4.64 -19.40
CA GLU A 171 -10.97 4.47 -20.55
C GLU A 171 -11.81 3.99 -21.74
N PRO A 172 -12.09 4.85 -22.75
CA PRO A 172 -12.83 4.43 -23.93
C PRO A 172 -12.01 3.47 -24.79
N GLU A 173 -12.63 2.50 -25.47
CA GLU A 173 -11.88 1.63 -26.40
C GLU A 173 -11.26 2.42 -27.58
N ASP A 174 -11.86 3.57 -27.92
CA ASP A 174 -11.27 4.54 -28.85
C ASP A 174 -9.99 5.17 -28.26
N LEU A 175 -8.83 4.65 -28.67
CA LEU A 175 -7.49 5.19 -28.35
C LEU A 175 -7.27 6.64 -28.81
N GLY A 176 -8.20 7.20 -29.59
CA GLY A 176 -8.25 8.61 -29.93
C GLY A 176 -8.73 9.53 -28.81
N LEU A 177 -9.19 8.98 -27.69
CA LEU A 177 -9.67 9.72 -26.54
C LEU A 177 -8.77 9.46 -25.32
N PRO A 178 -8.44 10.50 -24.53
CA PRO A 178 -7.75 10.31 -23.26
C PRO A 178 -8.69 9.73 -22.19
N PRO A 179 -8.15 9.10 -21.13
CA PRO A 179 -8.93 8.67 -19.98
C PRO A 179 -9.49 9.87 -19.23
N VAL A 180 -10.67 9.71 -18.63
CA VAL A 180 -11.30 10.72 -17.78
C VAL A 180 -11.58 10.14 -16.39
N ARG A 181 -11.57 10.99 -15.37
CA ARG A 181 -11.72 10.56 -13.98
C ARG A 181 -12.79 11.34 -13.23
N GLY A 182 -13.38 10.71 -12.24
CA GLY A 182 -14.23 11.33 -11.24
C GLY A 182 -14.01 10.69 -9.88
N GLU A 183 -14.33 11.44 -8.83
CA GLU A 183 -14.30 10.94 -7.45
C GLU A 183 -15.73 10.57 -7.02
N ALA A 184 -15.88 9.48 -6.28
CA ALA A 184 -17.15 9.07 -5.70
C ALA A 184 -16.95 8.55 -4.28
N THR A 185 -17.78 9.03 -3.35
CA THR A 185 -17.91 8.45 -2.01
C THR A 185 -19.26 7.75 -1.91
N VAL A 186 -19.23 6.44 -1.76
CA VAL A 186 -20.40 5.56 -1.84
C VAL A 186 -20.71 5.00 -0.45
N SER A 187 -21.88 5.33 0.08
CA SER A 187 -22.43 4.78 1.32
C SER A 187 -23.16 3.44 1.08
N PRO A 188 -23.43 2.64 2.12
CA PRO A 188 -24.21 1.41 1.98
C PRO A 188 -25.54 1.64 1.24
N GLY A 189 -25.83 0.87 0.19
CA GLY A 189 -27.01 1.03 -0.66
C GLY A 189 -27.10 2.32 -1.47
N GLY A 190 -26.05 3.15 -1.43
CA GLY A 190 -26.02 4.43 -2.12
C GLY A 190 -25.92 4.25 -3.63
N ALA A 191 -26.62 5.11 -4.36
CA ALA A 191 -26.45 5.32 -5.78
C ALA A 191 -25.83 6.70 -6.00
N VAL A 192 -24.56 6.75 -6.36
CA VAL A 192 -23.84 8.03 -6.52
C VAL A 192 -23.82 8.42 -7.99
N PRO A 193 -24.46 9.56 -8.37
CA PRO A 193 -24.41 10.03 -9.74
C PRO A 193 -23.02 10.54 -10.09
N MET A 194 -22.53 10.19 -11.28
CA MET A 194 -21.26 10.67 -11.81
C MET A 194 -21.46 11.17 -13.23
N HIS A 195 -20.86 12.32 -13.55
CA HIS A 195 -20.87 12.84 -14.91
C HIS A 195 -19.44 12.93 -15.43
N LEU A 196 -19.15 12.19 -16.50
CA LEU A 196 -17.85 12.18 -17.16
C LEU A 196 -18.00 12.75 -18.56
N VAL A 197 -17.14 13.70 -18.92
CA VAL A 197 -17.17 14.37 -20.22
C VAL A 197 -15.91 13.98 -20.98
N LEU A 198 -16.09 13.24 -22.06
CA LEU A 198 -15.03 12.96 -23.01
C LEU A 198 -14.79 14.20 -23.87
N PRO A 199 -13.51 14.57 -24.12
CA PRO A 199 -13.19 15.76 -24.88
C PRO A 199 -13.69 15.67 -26.32
N SER A 200 -14.00 16.83 -26.90
CA SER A 200 -14.28 16.95 -28.32
C SER A 200 -13.00 16.76 -29.14
N PRO A 201 -13.08 16.49 -30.45
CA PRO A 201 -11.89 16.36 -31.31
C PRO A 201 -10.93 17.55 -31.27
N ASN A 202 -11.42 18.79 -31.08
CA ASN A 202 -10.60 20.01 -30.95
C ASN A 202 -10.05 20.25 -29.54
N GLN A 203 -10.44 19.43 -28.56
CA GLN A 203 -9.91 19.42 -27.19
C GLN A 203 -8.92 18.27 -26.95
N VAL A 204 -8.57 17.54 -28.01
CA VAL A 204 -7.57 16.47 -27.98
C VAL A 204 -6.39 16.87 -28.85
N ALA A 205 -5.19 16.85 -28.27
CA ALA A 205 -3.95 17.01 -28.99
C ALA A 205 -3.31 15.63 -29.24
N ARG A 206 -2.55 15.50 -30.33
CA ARG A 206 -1.79 14.30 -30.64
C ARG A 206 -0.32 14.49 -30.29
N LEU A 207 0.22 13.56 -29.52
CA LEU A 207 1.66 13.44 -29.31
C LEU A 207 2.13 12.19 -30.05
N GLU A 208 2.79 12.42 -31.18
CA GLU A 208 3.26 11.36 -32.08
C GLU A 208 4.77 11.25 -31.98
N GLY A 209 5.28 10.03 -31.99
CA GLY A 209 6.71 9.80 -31.91
C GLY A 209 7.08 8.38 -32.36
N ARG A 210 8.35 8.04 -32.18
CA ARG A 210 8.87 6.70 -32.42
C ARG A 210 9.61 6.19 -31.21
N VAL A 211 9.45 4.91 -30.90
CA VAL A 211 10.29 4.18 -29.95
C VAL A 211 11.28 3.33 -30.73
N VAL A 212 12.55 3.42 -30.36
CA VAL A 212 13.64 2.64 -30.97
C VAL A 212 14.50 2.04 -29.87
N ARG A 213 15.22 0.96 -30.19
CA ARG A 213 16.25 0.42 -29.30
C ARG A 213 17.42 1.41 -29.25
N GLN A 214 18.03 1.71 -30.38
CA GLN A 214 19.15 2.64 -30.51
C GLN A 214 19.28 3.12 -31.96
N GLY A 215 19.39 4.44 -32.18
CA GLY A 215 19.46 5.00 -33.53
C GLY A 215 18.25 4.57 -34.39
N ALA A 216 18.51 3.92 -35.52
CA ALA A 216 17.46 3.43 -36.41
C ALA A 216 16.94 2.02 -36.08
N GLN A 217 17.52 1.34 -35.08
CA GLN A 217 17.16 -0.04 -34.74
C GLN A 217 15.83 -0.09 -33.98
N LEU A 218 14.86 -0.81 -34.52
CA LEU A 218 13.56 -1.03 -33.87
C LEU A 218 13.66 -2.03 -32.71
N VAL A 219 12.71 -1.94 -31.80
CA VAL A 219 12.57 -2.91 -30.70
C VAL A 219 11.75 -4.10 -31.20
N ASP A 220 12.31 -5.30 -31.14
CA ASP A 220 11.60 -6.52 -31.54
C ASP A 220 10.74 -7.09 -30.41
N ALA A 221 9.83 -6.28 -29.88
CA ALA A 221 8.88 -6.67 -28.85
C ALA A 221 7.58 -5.89 -28.99
N ALA A 222 6.49 -6.44 -28.45
CA ALA A 222 5.26 -5.68 -28.29
C ALA A 222 5.44 -4.66 -27.15
N LEU A 223 5.24 -3.39 -27.48
CA LEU A 223 5.40 -2.27 -26.55
C LEU A 223 4.10 -1.47 -26.45
N GLN A 224 3.93 -0.83 -25.30
CA GLN A 224 2.92 0.19 -25.06
C GLN A 224 3.59 1.48 -24.60
N VAL A 225 2.98 2.60 -24.99
CA VAL A 225 3.38 3.95 -24.57
C VAL A 225 2.21 4.62 -23.86
N GLN A 226 2.52 5.36 -22.80
CA GLN A 226 1.54 6.14 -22.03
C GLN A 226 2.13 7.47 -21.60
N ALA A 227 1.38 8.56 -21.75
CA ALA A 227 1.70 9.83 -21.13
C ALA A 227 1.16 9.87 -19.69
N LEU A 228 1.98 10.37 -18.78
CA LEU A 228 1.74 10.52 -17.36
C LEU A 228 2.07 11.95 -16.93
N ASP A 229 1.47 12.41 -15.84
CA ASP A 229 1.91 13.63 -15.16
C ASP A 229 3.09 13.35 -14.20
N ALA A 230 3.49 14.38 -13.43
CA ALA A 230 4.59 14.28 -12.48
C ALA A 230 4.33 13.28 -11.34
N ASP A 231 3.06 13.03 -11.01
CA ASP A 231 2.63 12.09 -9.97
C ASP A 231 2.42 10.67 -10.53
N LEU A 232 2.84 10.43 -11.78
CA LEU A 232 2.66 9.19 -12.53
C LEU A 232 1.21 8.86 -12.85
N THR A 233 0.33 9.85 -12.79
CA THR A 233 -1.09 9.69 -13.10
C THR A 233 -1.28 9.70 -14.62
N PRO A 234 -2.00 8.72 -15.21
CA PRO A 234 -2.22 8.70 -16.65
C PRO A 234 -2.91 9.95 -17.20
N LEU A 235 -2.33 10.51 -18.26
CA LEU A 235 -2.89 11.60 -19.09
C LEU A 235 -3.38 11.08 -20.45
N SER A 236 -2.91 9.90 -20.87
CA SER A 236 -3.37 9.19 -22.06
C SER A 236 -3.69 7.73 -21.74
N GLN A 237 -4.37 7.08 -22.67
CA GLN A 237 -4.46 5.62 -22.67
C GLN A 237 -3.09 5.01 -23.01
N ARG A 238 -2.94 3.72 -22.71
CA ARG A 238 -1.82 2.92 -23.21
C ARG A 238 -2.07 2.60 -24.67
N VAL A 239 -1.18 3.05 -25.55
CA VAL A 239 -1.28 2.77 -26.99
C VAL A 239 -0.19 1.80 -27.41
N PRO A 240 -0.49 0.83 -28.30
CA PRO A 240 0.53 -0.07 -28.83
C PRO A 240 1.51 0.69 -29.73
N VAL A 241 2.77 0.29 -29.70
CA VAL A 241 3.78 0.73 -30.67
C VAL A 241 3.70 -0.14 -31.92
N VAL A 242 3.70 0.47 -33.10
CA VAL A 242 3.72 -0.24 -34.37
C VAL A 242 5.09 -0.92 -34.57
N ARG A 243 5.15 -2.25 -34.46
CA ARG A 243 6.40 -3.03 -34.47
C ARG A 243 7.32 -2.74 -35.66
N GLY A 244 6.77 -2.53 -36.85
CA GLY A 244 7.53 -2.30 -38.08
C GLY A 244 8.10 -0.89 -38.26
N SER A 245 7.71 0.08 -37.43
CA SER A 245 8.16 1.47 -37.56
C SER A 245 8.56 2.13 -36.24
N GLY A 246 8.24 1.50 -35.12
CA GLY A 246 8.37 2.09 -33.78
C GLY A 246 7.34 3.20 -33.52
N ALA A 247 6.42 3.48 -34.43
CA ALA A 247 5.53 4.64 -34.32
C ALA A 247 4.45 4.44 -33.24
N PHE A 248 4.10 5.53 -32.57
CA PHE A 248 2.96 5.62 -31.66
C PHE A 248 2.27 6.98 -31.81
N SER A 249 0.99 7.06 -31.42
CA SER A 249 0.22 8.32 -31.37
C SER A 249 -0.63 8.33 -30.11
N LEU A 250 -0.31 9.23 -29.17
CA LEU A 250 -1.05 9.40 -27.92
C LEU A 250 -2.10 10.49 -28.10
N ALA A 251 -3.31 10.25 -27.60
CA ALA A 251 -4.32 11.28 -27.40
C ALA A 251 -4.12 11.94 -26.03
N LEU A 252 -3.92 13.24 -26.01
CA LEU A 252 -3.77 14.05 -24.80
C LEU A 252 -4.93 15.04 -24.66
N PRO A 253 -5.40 15.32 -23.45
CA PRO A 253 -6.20 16.52 -23.20
C PRO A 253 -5.43 17.77 -23.64
N LEU A 254 -6.14 18.77 -24.17
CA LEU A 254 -5.52 20.01 -24.64
C LEU A 254 -4.69 20.69 -23.55
N GLU A 255 -5.16 20.68 -22.31
CA GLU A 255 -4.45 21.24 -21.15
C GLU A 255 -3.12 20.52 -20.90
N ALA A 256 -3.07 19.20 -21.11
CA ALA A 256 -1.85 18.42 -20.96
C ALA A 256 -0.83 18.74 -22.06
N SER A 257 -1.30 19.03 -23.29
CA SER A 257 -0.42 19.43 -24.39
C SER A 257 0.21 20.81 -24.24
N GLN A 258 -0.34 21.65 -23.36
CA GLN A 258 0.16 23.00 -23.08
C GLN A 258 1.17 23.04 -21.92
N ARG A 259 1.40 21.91 -21.25
CA ARG A 259 2.39 21.81 -20.15
C ARG A 259 3.80 21.97 -20.68
N THR A 260 4.71 22.47 -19.84
CA THR A 260 6.14 22.59 -20.16
C THR A 260 6.85 21.24 -20.21
N SER A 261 6.31 20.24 -19.52
CA SER A 261 6.79 18.86 -19.59
C SER A 261 5.71 17.88 -19.16
N LEU A 262 5.81 16.65 -19.66
CA LEU A 262 5.11 15.47 -19.17
C LEU A 262 6.04 14.26 -19.21
N LEU A 263 5.61 13.15 -18.62
CA LEU A 263 6.34 11.89 -18.64
C LEU A 263 5.75 10.96 -19.70
N VAL A 264 6.58 10.45 -20.60
CA VAL A 264 6.19 9.38 -21.52
C VAL A 264 6.83 8.08 -21.06
N ARG A 265 6.02 7.11 -20.65
CA ARG A 265 6.48 5.79 -20.23
C ARG A 265 6.32 4.80 -21.35
N VAL A 266 7.41 4.11 -21.68
CA VAL A 266 7.44 2.96 -22.57
C VAL A 266 7.55 1.70 -21.71
N THR A 267 6.64 0.76 -21.93
CA THR A 267 6.60 -0.52 -21.21
C THR A 267 6.39 -1.64 -22.21
N ALA A 268 7.05 -2.77 -21.99
CA ALA A 268 6.81 -3.95 -22.80
C ALA A 268 5.54 -4.68 -22.34
N THR A 269 4.85 -5.34 -23.26
CA THR A 269 3.69 -6.16 -22.92
C THR A 269 4.07 -7.63 -22.87
N GLY A 270 3.75 -8.30 -21.76
CA GLY A 270 4.09 -9.70 -21.51
C GLY A 270 5.50 -9.89 -20.94
N ASP A 271 5.90 -11.15 -20.79
CA ASP A 271 7.20 -11.53 -20.22
C ASP A 271 8.30 -11.44 -21.27
N VAL A 272 8.77 -10.22 -21.54
CA VAL A 272 9.81 -9.94 -22.54
C VAL A 272 10.97 -9.13 -21.94
N TRP A 273 12.14 -9.30 -22.54
CA TRP A 273 13.41 -8.74 -22.08
C TRP A 273 13.63 -7.29 -22.54
N VAL A 274 12.69 -6.42 -22.20
CA VAL A 274 12.76 -4.99 -22.53
C VAL A 274 12.50 -4.18 -21.27
N PRO A 275 13.36 -3.20 -20.93
CA PRO A 275 13.16 -2.41 -19.73
C PRO A 275 11.98 -1.44 -19.89
N GLN A 276 11.37 -1.11 -18.75
CA GLN A 276 10.51 0.05 -18.65
C GLN A 276 11.37 1.31 -18.63
N LYS A 277 11.08 2.29 -19.49
CA LYS A 277 11.79 3.58 -19.49
C LYS A 277 10.80 4.73 -19.51
N THR A 278 11.07 5.74 -18.70
CA THR A 278 10.27 6.97 -18.64
C THR A 278 11.10 8.13 -19.15
N PHE A 279 10.52 8.90 -20.07
CA PHE A 279 11.14 10.03 -20.74
C PHE A 279 10.44 11.33 -20.32
N THR A 280 11.19 12.38 -20.10
CA THR A 280 10.62 13.73 -19.97
C THR A 280 10.52 14.35 -21.36
N VAL A 281 9.31 14.78 -21.73
CA VAL A 281 9.00 15.31 -23.06
C VAL A 281 8.30 16.66 -22.91
N ASP A 282 8.64 17.63 -23.77
CA ASP A 282 7.84 18.84 -23.94
C ASP A 282 6.74 18.57 -24.99
N PRO A 283 5.46 18.47 -24.59
CA PRO A 283 4.38 18.11 -25.50
C PRO A 283 3.97 19.25 -26.45
N ARG A 284 4.55 20.45 -26.30
CA ARG A 284 4.30 21.61 -27.16
C ARG A 284 5.09 21.58 -28.45
N GLU A 285 6.14 20.76 -28.49
CA GLU A 285 7.02 20.59 -29.64
C GLU A 285 6.84 19.20 -30.25
N PRO A 286 6.97 19.05 -31.58
CA PRO A 286 6.97 17.73 -32.20
C PRO A 286 8.13 16.87 -31.68
N LEU A 287 7.85 15.61 -31.32
CA LEU A 287 8.86 14.60 -30.98
C LEU A 287 9.62 14.16 -32.25
N THR A 288 10.58 14.97 -32.67
CA THR A 288 11.40 14.70 -33.86
C THR A 288 12.49 13.65 -33.60
N ALA A 289 13.04 13.61 -32.38
CA ALA A 289 13.95 12.57 -31.94
C ALA A 289 13.17 11.35 -31.42
N PRO A 290 13.58 10.12 -31.76
CA PRO A 290 12.95 8.92 -31.24
C PRO A 290 13.21 8.79 -29.73
N LEU A 291 12.26 8.18 -29.02
CA LEU A 291 12.42 7.72 -27.65
C LEU A 291 13.32 6.47 -27.66
N GLU A 292 14.61 6.66 -27.42
CA GLU A 292 15.58 5.57 -27.42
C GLU A 292 15.57 4.83 -26.08
N LEU A 293 15.26 3.54 -26.09
CA LEU A 293 15.43 2.68 -24.91
C LEU A 293 16.90 2.49 -24.53
N GLY A 294 17.80 2.70 -25.50
CA GLY A 294 19.23 2.51 -25.37
C GLY A 294 19.65 1.04 -25.44
N ASP A 295 20.95 0.80 -25.35
CA ASP A 295 21.50 -0.55 -25.35
C ASP A 295 21.40 -1.20 -23.96
N TYR A 296 20.25 -1.84 -23.73
CA TYR A 296 19.98 -2.67 -22.54
C TYR A 296 20.59 -4.07 -22.61
N GLY A 297 21.31 -4.42 -23.68
CA GLY A 297 21.91 -5.74 -23.86
C GLY A 297 20.91 -6.85 -24.18
N GLU A 298 21.42 -8.08 -24.16
CA GLU A 298 20.64 -9.31 -24.31
C GLU A 298 20.43 -9.94 -22.93
N PRO A 299 19.44 -10.83 -22.76
CA PRO A 299 19.23 -11.54 -21.51
C PRO A 299 20.48 -12.33 -21.12
N VAL A 300 20.83 -12.25 -19.84
CA VAL A 300 21.98 -12.96 -19.28
C VAL A 300 21.55 -13.78 -18.07
N GLN A 301 22.23 -14.90 -17.89
CA GLN A 301 22.04 -15.74 -16.72
C GLN A 301 22.87 -15.24 -15.54
N VAL A 302 22.22 -15.17 -14.40
CA VAL A 302 22.85 -14.96 -13.10
C VAL A 302 22.57 -16.19 -12.26
N SER A 303 23.64 -16.77 -11.75
CA SER A 303 23.56 -17.94 -10.87
C SER A 303 24.31 -17.68 -9.58
N GLY A 304 23.98 -18.44 -8.55
CA GLY A 304 24.63 -18.34 -7.27
C GLY A 304 24.03 -19.31 -6.28
N ARG A 305 24.44 -19.17 -5.02
CA ARG A 305 23.95 -19.98 -3.92
C ARG A 305 23.54 -19.08 -2.77
N ILE A 306 22.39 -19.38 -2.18
CA ILE A 306 21.86 -18.71 -1.00
C ILE A 306 22.12 -19.61 0.21
N LEU A 307 22.82 -19.06 1.20
CA LEU A 307 23.13 -19.72 2.45
C LEU A 307 22.50 -18.98 3.62
N GLY A 308 22.10 -19.71 4.66
CA GLY A 308 21.90 -19.12 5.98
C GLY A 308 23.23 -18.77 6.62
N ARG A 309 23.18 -18.02 7.72
CA ARG A 309 24.39 -17.67 8.48
C ARG A 309 25.09 -18.89 9.09
N ASP A 310 24.37 -19.98 9.28
CA ASP A 310 24.87 -21.29 9.70
C ASP A 310 25.61 -22.07 8.58
N GLY A 311 25.71 -21.49 7.38
CA GLY A 311 26.33 -22.10 6.21
C GLY A 311 25.48 -23.16 5.51
N ARG A 312 24.25 -23.41 5.99
CA ARG A 312 23.32 -24.35 5.35
C ARG A 312 22.61 -23.67 4.18
N PRO A 313 22.28 -24.41 3.11
CA PRO A 313 21.55 -23.83 1.99
C PRO A 313 20.11 -23.46 2.36
N VAL A 314 19.67 -22.29 1.87
CA VAL A 314 18.27 -21.85 2.00
C VAL A 314 17.48 -22.40 0.84
N VAL A 315 16.64 -23.39 1.10
CA VAL A 315 15.83 -24.10 0.10
C VAL A 315 14.50 -23.37 -0.15
N ARG A 316 14.03 -23.33 -1.41
CA ARG A 316 12.77 -22.68 -1.83
C ARG A 316 12.67 -21.19 -1.48
N ALA A 317 13.79 -20.49 -1.37
CA ALA A 317 13.81 -19.03 -1.30
C ALA A 317 13.46 -18.45 -2.67
N SER A 318 12.62 -17.42 -2.68
CA SER A 318 12.30 -16.66 -3.88
C SER A 318 13.41 -15.66 -4.16
N VAL A 319 13.98 -15.68 -5.36
CA VAL A 319 15.10 -14.84 -5.78
C VAL A 319 14.68 -14.03 -7.01
N SER A 320 14.91 -12.72 -6.98
CA SER A 320 14.66 -11.85 -8.14
C SER A 320 15.70 -10.73 -8.23
N LEU A 321 15.92 -10.24 -9.44
CA LEU A 321 16.78 -9.08 -9.71
C LEU A 321 15.92 -7.95 -10.25
N ARG A 322 16.07 -6.77 -9.67
CA ARG A 322 15.36 -5.56 -10.13
C ARG A 322 16.25 -4.34 -10.03
N GLY A 323 16.05 -3.38 -10.92
CA GLY A 323 16.75 -2.10 -10.85
C GLY A 323 17.11 -1.52 -12.22
N PRO A 324 18.06 -0.56 -12.24
CA PRO A 324 18.51 0.08 -13.47
C PRO A 324 19.35 -0.88 -14.32
N VAL A 325 19.04 -0.94 -15.61
CA VAL A 325 19.76 -1.76 -16.60
C VAL A 325 20.42 -0.88 -17.66
N GLY A 326 21.16 -1.50 -18.58
CA GLY A 326 21.70 -0.81 -19.75
C GLY A 326 20.64 0.02 -20.47
N GLY A 327 21.05 1.08 -21.17
CA GLY A 327 20.13 1.98 -21.86
C GLY A 327 19.35 2.96 -20.96
N GLY A 328 19.44 2.84 -19.64
CA GLY A 328 18.89 3.83 -18.68
C GLY A 328 17.42 3.63 -18.33
N GLY A 329 16.87 2.44 -18.56
CA GLY A 329 15.55 2.02 -18.06
C GLY A 329 15.67 1.18 -16.77
N THR A 330 14.53 0.78 -16.22
CA THR A 330 14.44 -0.18 -15.13
C THR A 330 13.85 -1.50 -15.60
N TYR A 331 14.32 -2.59 -15.02
CA TYR A 331 13.83 -3.92 -15.30
C TYR A 331 13.52 -4.64 -13.99
N GLN A 332 12.45 -5.43 -14.01
CA GLN A 332 12.14 -6.39 -12.96
C GLN A 332 12.17 -7.77 -13.60
N GLY A 333 13.16 -8.56 -13.23
CA GLY A 333 13.30 -9.91 -13.74
C GLY A 333 12.26 -10.87 -13.18
N PRO A 334 12.13 -12.06 -13.80
CA PRO A 334 11.28 -13.12 -13.30
C PRO A 334 11.73 -13.58 -11.91
N LEU A 335 10.81 -14.24 -11.21
CA LEU A 335 11.10 -14.91 -9.95
C LEU A 335 11.75 -16.27 -10.24
N SER A 336 12.86 -16.57 -9.55
CA SER A 336 13.45 -17.90 -9.47
C SER A 336 13.33 -18.45 -8.05
N THR A 337 13.45 -19.75 -7.88
CA THR A 337 13.41 -20.41 -6.57
C THR A 337 14.65 -21.25 -6.35
N THR A 338 15.22 -21.20 -5.15
CA THR A 338 16.39 -22.02 -4.82
C THR A 338 16.06 -23.50 -4.70
N ASP A 339 16.99 -24.36 -5.14
CA ASP A 339 16.92 -25.82 -5.02
C ASP A 339 17.32 -26.33 -3.62
N ALA A 340 17.49 -27.66 -3.49
CA ALA A 340 17.87 -28.31 -2.23
C ALA A 340 19.28 -27.95 -1.77
N GLU A 341 20.17 -27.58 -2.71
CA GLU A 341 21.52 -27.11 -2.45
C GLU A 341 21.60 -25.59 -2.28
N GLY A 342 20.44 -24.90 -2.28
CA GLY A 342 20.31 -23.44 -2.13
C GLY A 342 20.74 -22.69 -3.38
N ARG A 343 20.93 -23.37 -4.51
CA ARG A 343 21.37 -22.75 -5.76
C ARG A 343 20.18 -22.18 -6.51
N PHE A 344 20.42 -21.09 -7.20
CA PHE A 344 19.45 -20.50 -8.11
C PHE A 344 20.11 -20.19 -9.45
N THR A 345 19.28 -20.12 -10.48
CA THR A 345 19.62 -19.51 -11.76
C THR A 345 18.44 -18.64 -12.16
N VAL A 346 18.72 -17.40 -12.53
CA VAL A 346 17.72 -16.42 -12.94
C VAL A 346 18.23 -15.69 -14.18
N GLU A 347 17.33 -15.43 -15.11
CA GLU A 347 17.63 -14.59 -16.28
C GLU A 347 17.26 -13.14 -15.98
N THR A 348 18.10 -12.21 -16.42
CA THR A 348 17.88 -10.77 -16.25
C THR A 348 18.54 -9.98 -17.37
N LEU A 349 18.34 -8.67 -17.38
CA LEU A 349 19.08 -7.75 -18.24
C LEU A 349 20.35 -7.26 -17.53
N PRO A 350 21.46 -7.03 -18.26
CA PRO A 350 22.70 -6.49 -17.69
C PRO A 350 22.51 -5.14 -16.99
N SER A 351 23.30 -4.93 -15.93
CA SER A 351 23.34 -3.66 -15.19
C SER A 351 23.74 -2.48 -16.09
N GLY A 352 23.18 -1.30 -15.80
CA GLY A 352 23.57 -0.07 -16.51
C GLY A 352 24.98 0.41 -16.12
N PRO A 353 25.64 1.24 -16.96
CA PRO A 353 26.94 1.82 -16.62
C PRO A 353 26.90 2.57 -15.28
N GLY A 354 27.73 2.14 -14.31
CA GLY A 354 27.79 2.74 -12.97
C GLY A 354 26.55 2.50 -12.10
N GLY A 355 25.64 1.61 -12.52
CA GLY A 355 24.46 1.21 -11.75
C GLY A 355 24.50 -0.27 -11.41
N ASN A 356 23.89 -0.65 -10.29
CA ASN A 356 23.77 -2.04 -9.85
C ASN A 356 22.31 -2.46 -9.80
N LEU A 357 22.06 -3.75 -10.02
CA LEU A 357 20.77 -4.36 -9.73
C LEU A 357 20.68 -4.69 -8.24
N SER A 358 19.44 -4.73 -7.74
CA SER A 358 19.14 -5.26 -6.41
C SER A 358 18.73 -6.72 -6.53
N LEU A 359 19.55 -7.61 -5.99
CA LEU A 359 19.19 -9.00 -5.71
C LEU A 359 18.29 -9.00 -4.48
N VAL A 360 17.06 -9.45 -4.63
CA VAL A 360 16.09 -9.60 -3.54
C VAL A 360 15.87 -11.08 -3.30
N VAL A 361 16.20 -11.53 -2.11
CA VAL A 361 16.03 -12.91 -1.66
C VAL A 361 15.00 -12.92 -0.54
N VAL A 362 13.89 -13.62 -0.75
CA VAL A 362 12.81 -13.80 0.23
C VAL A 362 12.79 -15.28 0.64
N PRO A 363 13.37 -15.64 1.80
CA PRO A 363 13.28 -17.00 2.32
C PRO A 363 11.83 -17.39 2.66
N PRO A 364 11.47 -18.69 2.58
CA PRO A 364 10.13 -19.15 2.93
C PRO A 364 9.82 -18.89 4.41
N SER A 365 8.54 -18.78 4.79
CA SER A 365 8.12 -18.40 6.15
C SER A 365 8.65 -19.33 7.26
N GLY A 366 8.89 -20.61 6.99
CA GLY A 366 9.49 -21.56 7.94
C GLY A 366 11.02 -21.55 8.03
N SER A 367 11.72 -20.72 7.23
CA SER A 367 13.18 -20.62 7.26
C SER A 367 13.67 -19.78 8.45
N THR A 368 14.84 -20.13 8.99
CA THR A 368 15.57 -19.28 9.93
C THR A 368 16.29 -18.12 9.23
N ALA A 369 16.53 -18.22 7.92
CA ALA A 369 17.12 -17.16 7.12
C ALA A 369 16.13 -16.02 6.85
N GLY A 370 16.63 -14.79 6.86
CA GLY A 370 15.88 -13.56 6.68
C GLY A 370 15.99 -12.92 5.31
N LEU A 371 15.10 -11.96 5.05
CA LEU A 371 15.05 -11.13 3.86
C LEU A 371 16.41 -10.49 3.60
N THR A 372 16.91 -10.67 2.38
CA THR A 372 18.19 -10.11 1.95
C THR A 372 17.99 -9.25 0.71
N VAL A 373 18.53 -8.03 0.75
CA VAL A 373 18.61 -7.15 -0.41
C VAL A 373 20.07 -6.77 -0.61
N GLN A 374 20.65 -7.19 -1.73
CA GLN A 374 22.07 -6.98 -2.04
C GLN A 374 22.23 -6.26 -3.38
N SER A 375 23.15 -5.30 -3.41
CA SER A 375 23.57 -4.64 -4.64
C SER A 375 24.51 -5.54 -5.42
N VAL A 376 24.17 -5.82 -6.69
CA VAL A 376 24.90 -6.75 -7.55
C VAL A 376 25.12 -6.13 -8.92
N GLU A 377 26.36 -6.15 -9.39
CA GLU A 377 26.69 -5.84 -10.78
C GLU A 377 26.49 -7.09 -11.64
N VAL A 378 25.72 -6.95 -12.72
CA VAL A 378 25.45 -8.01 -13.68
C VAL A 378 26.06 -7.62 -15.03
N PRO A 379 27.22 -8.18 -15.41
CA PRO A 379 27.86 -7.92 -16.70
C PRO A 379 27.05 -8.46 -17.87
N ARG A 380 27.37 -7.99 -19.08
CA ARG A 380 26.76 -8.47 -20.34
C ARG A 380 27.06 -9.93 -20.67
N THR A 381 28.00 -10.55 -19.97
CA THR A 381 28.32 -11.98 -20.08
C THR A 381 27.56 -12.84 -19.07
N GLY A 382 26.72 -12.24 -18.22
CA GLY A 382 26.16 -12.88 -17.03
C GLY A 382 27.14 -12.89 -15.86
N ALA A 383 26.68 -13.45 -14.75
CA ALA A 383 27.46 -13.51 -13.51
C ALA A 383 27.22 -14.81 -12.75
N VAL A 384 28.28 -15.34 -12.13
CA VAL A 384 28.17 -16.28 -11.03
C VAL A 384 28.46 -15.47 -9.77
N LEU A 385 27.44 -15.28 -8.95
CA LEU A 385 27.56 -14.52 -7.72
C LEU A 385 28.32 -15.35 -6.67
N PRO A 386 29.10 -14.70 -5.79
CA PRO A 386 29.57 -15.35 -4.58
C PRO A 386 28.36 -15.81 -3.75
N ASP A 387 28.61 -16.73 -2.81
CA ASP A 387 27.58 -17.18 -1.88
C ASP A 387 26.94 -15.99 -1.16
N VAL A 388 25.62 -15.89 -1.27
CA VAL A 388 24.83 -14.84 -0.64
C VAL A 388 24.37 -15.39 0.71
N VAL A 389 24.87 -14.77 1.78
CA VAL A 389 24.55 -15.18 3.14
C VAL A 389 23.39 -14.33 3.64
N CYS A 390 22.24 -14.97 3.86
CA CYS A 390 21.10 -14.34 4.49
C CYS A 390 21.37 -14.13 5.99
N PRO A 391 20.97 -12.97 6.55
CA PRO A 391 20.97 -12.82 8.00
C PRO A 391 20.00 -13.82 8.62
N ASP A 392 20.16 -14.11 9.91
CA ASP A 392 19.15 -14.88 10.63
C ASP A 392 17.96 -13.97 10.95
N ARG A 393 16.75 -14.54 10.89
CA ARG A 393 15.57 -13.89 11.42
C ARG A 393 15.70 -13.72 12.91
N ARG A 394 15.18 -12.61 13.42
CA ARG A 394 15.10 -12.38 14.85
C ARG A 394 14.07 -13.33 15.42
N ILE A 395 14.47 -14.13 16.42
CA ILE A 395 13.51 -14.94 17.16
C ILE A 395 12.81 -14.04 18.17
N ILE A 396 11.51 -13.89 17.97
CA ILE A 396 10.60 -13.25 18.90
C ILE A 396 10.03 -14.32 19.80
N ARG A 397 10.19 -14.15 21.11
CA ARG A 397 9.59 -15.02 22.13
C ARG A 397 8.61 -14.22 22.96
N GLY A 398 7.42 -14.76 23.17
CA GLY A 398 6.44 -14.18 24.08
C GLY A 398 5.76 -15.26 24.90
N THR A 399 5.04 -14.85 25.94
CA THR A 399 4.20 -15.71 26.78
C THR A 399 2.82 -15.09 26.87
N ILE A 400 1.80 -15.90 26.61
CA ILE A 400 0.40 -15.50 26.68
C ILE A 400 -0.26 -16.19 27.87
N LEU A 401 -0.93 -15.40 28.69
CA LEU A 401 -1.70 -15.88 29.84
C LEU A 401 -3.19 -15.91 29.51
N GLN A 402 -3.94 -16.66 30.29
CA GLN A 402 -5.40 -16.64 30.31
C GLN A 402 -5.90 -15.32 30.91
N THR A 403 -7.23 -15.13 30.87
CA THR A 403 -7.89 -13.91 31.39
C THR A 403 -7.75 -13.70 32.91
N ASP A 404 -7.22 -14.68 33.64
CA ASP A 404 -6.88 -14.58 35.06
C ASP A 404 -5.50 -13.94 35.32
N ASN A 405 -4.75 -13.65 34.24
CA ASN A 405 -3.39 -13.11 34.29
C ASN A 405 -2.40 -13.97 35.09
N ALA A 406 -2.65 -15.29 35.18
CA ALA A 406 -1.81 -16.22 35.94
C ALA A 406 -1.60 -17.54 35.21
N SER A 407 -2.67 -18.12 34.66
CA SER A 407 -2.62 -19.41 33.99
C SER A 407 -2.10 -19.26 32.56
N PRO A 408 -1.28 -20.17 32.03
CA PRO A 408 -0.87 -20.12 30.62
C PRO A 408 -2.01 -20.36 29.63
N ALA A 409 -1.99 -19.65 28.49
CA ALA A 409 -2.95 -19.85 27.41
C ALA A 409 -2.36 -20.77 26.32
N LEU A 410 -2.76 -22.04 26.33
CA LEU A 410 -2.33 -23.07 25.37
C LEU A 410 -3.12 -22.98 24.06
N GLY A 411 -2.45 -23.26 22.93
CA GLY A 411 -3.10 -23.45 21.64
C GLY A 411 -3.53 -22.16 20.92
N VAL A 412 -3.18 -20.99 21.45
CA VAL A 412 -3.46 -19.68 20.82
C VAL A 412 -2.66 -19.58 19.54
N ARG A 413 -3.34 -19.38 18.41
CA ARG A 413 -2.66 -19.14 17.13
C ARG A 413 -2.11 -17.72 17.13
N VAL A 414 -0.84 -17.59 16.75
CA VAL A 414 -0.14 -16.29 16.67
C VAL A 414 0.18 -16.01 15.21
N LEU A 415 -0.32 -14.89 14.69
CA LEU A 415 -0.11 -14.43 13.32
C LEU A 415 0.61 -13.08 13.36
N ALA A 416 1.75 -12.96 12.67
CA ALA A 416 2.47 -11.69 12.56
C ALA A 416 2.42 -11.15 11.13
N ASP A 417 1.75 -10.02 10.95
CA ASP A 417 1.58 -9.32 9.68
C ASP A 417 2.52 -8.11 9.62
N PRO A 418 3.34 -7.94 8.57
CA PRO A 418 4.21 -6.78 8.45
C PRO A 418 3.41 -5.52 8.08
N VAL A 419 3.36 -4.55 9.00
CA VAL A 419 2.63 -3.28 8.82
C VAL A 419 3.55 -2.09 8.58
N GLY A 420 4.85 -2.23 8.88
CA GLY A 420 5.81 -1.16 8.70
C GLY A 420 7.26 -1.63 8.58
N GLN A 421 8.15 -0.67 8.43
CA GLN A 421 9.58 -0.85 8.20
C GLN A 421 10.35 -0.17 9.33
N VAL A 422 11.46 -0.78 9.76
CA VAL A 422 12.42 -0.10 10.65
C VAL A 422 13.49 0.62 9.81
N PRO A 423 13.96 1.81 10.23
CA PRO A 423 14.94 2.58 9.44
C PRO A 423 16.19 1.76 9.08
N GLY A 424 16.63 1.86 7.82
CA GLY A 424 17.84 1.18 7.33
C GLY A 424 17.67 -0.29 6.93
N TRP A 425 16.50 -0.90 7.15
CA TRP A 425 16.22 -2.30 6.80
C TRP A 425 15.15 -2.42 5.72
N PRO A 426 15.21 -3.41 4.81
CA PRO A 426 14.18 -3.58 3.81
C PRO A 426 12.84 -3.90 4.46
N ARG A 427 11.75 -3.34 3.92
CA ARG A 427 10.40 -3.65 4.40
C ARG A 427 10.09 -5.13 4.14
N PRO A 428 9.68 -5.91 5.15
CA PRO A 428 9.21 -7.27 4.94
C PRO A 428 8.04 -7.28 3.94
N PRO A 429 8.02 -8.22 2.96
CA PRO A 429 6.99 -8.23 1.93
C PRO A 429 5.60 -8.49 2.52
N ALA A 430 4.56 -7.86 1.97
CA ALA A 430 3.19 -8.21 2.32
C ALA A 430 2.91 -9.67 1.90
N GLY A 431 2.18 -10.43 2.73
CA GLY A 431 1.90 -11.84 2.50
C GLY A 431 3.04 -12.80 2.92
N SER A 432 4.07 -12.32 3.63
CA SER A 432 5.03 -13.20 4.32
C SER A 432 4.65 -13.39 5.78
N GLU A 433 3.37 -13.69 6.06
CA GLU A 433 2.94 -13.84 7.45
C GLU A 433 3.67 -15.00 8.12
N SER A 434 4.08 -14.79 9.38
CA SER A 434 4.61 -15.85 10.22
C SER A 434 3.51 -16.38 11.12
N LEU A 435 3.38 -17.71 11.18
CA LEU A 435 2.38 -18.41 11.97
C LEU A 435 3.05 -19.21 13.08
N GLY A 436 2.49 -19.14 14.28
CA GLY A 436 2.89 -19.93 15.43
C GLY A 436 1.70 -20.35 16.27
N THR A 437 1.95 -21.13 17.31
CA THR A 437 0.94 -21.54 18.30
C THR A 437 1.59 -21.58 19.67
N THR A 438 0.86 -21.17 20.71
CA THR A 438 1.36 -21.24 22.08
C THR A 438 1.39 -22.68 22.60
N ASP A 439 2.42 -23.01 23.37
CA ASP A 439 2.59 -24.30 24.04
C ASP A 439 1.85 -24.39 25.40
N ASP A 440 2.10 -25.45 26.17
CA ASP A 440 1.47 -25.70 27.49
C ASP A 440 1.92 -24.71 28.57
N THR A 441 3.01 -24.00 28.33
CA THR A 441 3.47 -22.86 29.13
C THR A 441 2.97 -21.52 28.60
N GLY A 442 2.12 -21.53 27.57
CA GLY A 442 1.59 -20.33 26.92
C GLY A 442 2.65 -19.60 26.09
N ALA A 443 3.83 -20.19 25.91
CA ALA A 443 4.93 -19.56 25.20
C ALA A 443 4.80 -19.77 23.69
N PHE A 444 5.23 -18.77 22.92
CA PHE A 444 5.34 -18.87 21.47
C PHE A 444 6.69 -18.34 21.00
N ARG A 445 7.11 -18.80 19.81
CA ARG A 445 8.34 -18.37 19.14
C ARG A 445 8.04 -18.11 17.66
N LEU A 446 8.46 -16.96 17.14
CA LEU A 446 8.34 -16.61 15.72
C LEU A 446 9.69 -16.11 15.20
N GLY A 447 10.09 -16.56 14.01
CA GLY A 447 11.24 -15.99 13.30
C GLY A 447 10.77 -14.89 12.36
N LEU A 448 11.10 -13.64 12.69
CA LEU A 448 10.68 -12.45 11.93
C LEU A 448 11.88 -11.66 11.40
N ASP A 449 11.74 -11.09 10.20
CA ASP A 449 12.67 -10.09 9.69
C ASP A 449 12.54 -8.77 10.45
N PRO A 450 13.59 -7.94 10.56
CA PRO A 450 13.47 -6.60 11.15
C PRO A 450 12.38 -5.76 10.47
N GLY A 451 11.48 -5.18 11.27
CA GLY A 451 10.27 -4.53 10.76
C GLY A 451 9.26 -4.23 11.86
N ILE A 452 8.15 -3.61 11.49
CA ILE A 452 7.03 -3.34 12.41
C ILE A 452 5.90 -4.30 12.05
N TYR A 453 5.41 -5.05 13.04
CA TYR A 453 4.42 -6.09 12.84
C TYR A 453 3.18 -5.83 13.69
N ARG A 454 2.01 -6.08 13.11
CA ARG A 454 0.81 -6.37 13.88
C ARG A 454 0.79 -7.86 14.18
N VAL A 455 0.77 -8.21 15.46
CA VAL A 455 0.68 -9.59 15.93
C VAL A 455 -0.70 -9.84 16.47
N ASP A 456 -1.42 -10.74 15.83
CA ASP A 456 -2.75 -11.18 16.20
C ASP A 456 -2.69 -12.50 16.97
N PHE A 457 -3.29 -12.52 18.15
CA PHE A 457 -3.48 -13.68 18.99
C PHE A 457 -4.93 -14.15 18.84
N ILE A 458 -5.10 -15.34 18.28
CA ILE A 458 -6.40 -15.94 17.98
C ILE A 458 -6.60 -17.13 18.93
N PRO A 459 -7.39 -16.96 20.00
CA PRO A 459 -7.64 -18.03 20.97
C PRO A 459 -8.41 -19.20 20.32
N THR A 460 -8.19 -20.40 20.85
CA THR A 460 -9.00 -21.60 20.54
C THR A 460 -10.26 -21.70 21.38
N GLU A 461 -10.26 -21.03 22.54
CA GLU A 461 -11.40 -20.90 23.44
C GLU A 461 -12.34 -19.77 23.00
N ASN A 462 -13.49 -19.64 23.66
CA ASN A 462 -14.46 -18.55 23.42
C ASN A 462 -13.96 -17.21 23.98
N LEU A 463 -12.81 -16.73 23.49
CA LEU A 463 -12.19 -15.46 23.83
C LEU A 463 -12.01 -14.60 22.57
N PRO A 464 -12.05 -13.27 22.69
CA PRO A 464 -11.86 -12.36 21.57
C PRO A 464 -10.42 -12.43 21.03
N ARG A 465 -10.25 -12.05 19.76
CA ARG A 465 -8.92 -11.83 19.19
C ARG A 465 -8.27 -10.63 19.90
N VAL A 466 -7.00 -10.76 20.22
CA VAL A 466 -6.18 -9.63 20.71
C VAL A 466 -5.10 -9.33 19.70
N SER A 467 -4.83 -8.05 19.45
CA SER A 467 -3.76 -7.62 18.56
C SER A 467 -2.75 -6.78 19.32
N ARG A 468 -1.50 -6.79 18.88
CA ARG A 468 -0.41 -5.94 19.40
C ARG A 468 0.46 -5.45 18.25
N VAL A 469 1.03 -4.26 18.37
CA VAL A 469 2.09 -3.81 17.48
C VAL A 469 3.43 -4.08 18.16
N ILE A 470 4.33 -4.75 17.47
CA ILE A 470 5.70 -4.96 17.93
C ILE A 470 6.68 -4.43 16.90
N THR A 471 7.79 -3.89 17.40
CA THR A 471 8.94 -3.52 16.59
C THR A 471 9.98 -4.63 16.71
N VAL A 472 10.26 -5.33 15.61
CA VAL A 472 11.34 -6.31 15.53
C VAL A 472 12.60 -5.56 15.14
N LEU A 473 13.51 -5.44 16.10
CA LEU A 473 14.77 -4.74 15.89
C LEU A 473 15.79 -5.66 15.22
N PRO A 474 16.72 -5.10 14.44
CA PRO A 474 17.86 -5.87 13.98
C PRO A 474 18.70 -6.36 15.15
N GLY A 475 19.21 -7.59 15.05
CA GLY A 475 20.11 -8.16 16.05
C GLY A 475 21.27 -8.87 15.36
N GLU A 476 22.49 -8.67 15.86
CA GLU A 476 23.69 -9.28 15.30
C GLU A 476 23.97 -10.68 15.88
N ASP A 477 23.26 -11.07 16.95
CA ASP A 477 23.41 -12.35 17.64
C ASP A 477 22.10 -13.17 17.62
N ALA A 478 22.22 -14.48 17.86
CA ALA A 478 21.09 -15.41 18.07
C ALA A 478 20.25 -15.10 19.33
N SER A 479 20.42 -13.93 19.96
CA SER A 479 19.63 -13.52 21.10
C SER A 479 18.16 -13.41 20.71
N GLU A 480 17.28 -13.83 21.60
CA GLU A 480 15.85 -13.71 21.40
C GLU A 480 15.41 -12.31 21.82
N GLN A 481 14.51 -11.70 21.05
CA GLN A 481 13.79 -10.54 21.53
C GLN A 481 12.56 -11.05 22.31
N VAL A 482 12.64 -10.90 23.63
CA VAL A 482 11.57 -11.31 24.55
C VAL A 482 10.54 -10.19 24.62
N LEU A 483 9.31 -10.49 24.24
CA LEU A 483 8.16 -9.61 24.42
C LEU A 483 7.66 -9.68 25.86
N ALA A 484 7.04 -8.59 26.31
CA ALA A 484 6.33 -8.59 27.58
C ALA A 484 5.23 -9.67 27.58
N THR A 485 5.11 -10.38 28.70
CA THR A 485 4.00 -11.31 28.94
C THR A 485 2.68 -10.56 28.89
N PHE A 486 1.67 -11.16 28.28
CA PHE A 486 0.38 -10.52 28.06
C PHE A 486 -0.79 -11.49 28.33
N PRO A 487 -1.81 -11.12 29.11
CA PRO A 487 -3.01 -11.94 29.30
C PRO A 487 -4.05 -11.74 28.19
N LEU A 488 -4.69 -12.81 27.74
CA LEU A 488 -5.86 -12.71 26.86
C LEU A 488 -6.95 -11.86 27.50
N GLN A 489 -7.76 -11.24 26.65
CA GLN A 489 -8.83 -10.34 27.08
C GLN A 489 -10.11 -11.12 27.35
N ARG A 490 -10.89 -10.62 28.30
CA ARG A 490 -12.26 -11.11 28.51
C ARG A 490 -13.12 -10.71 27.32
N GLY A 491 -14.06 -11.58 26.99
CA GLY A 491 -15.00 -11.36 25.91
C GLY A 491 -16.43 -11.20 26.43
N ARG A 492 -17.22 -10.40 25.73
CA ARG A 492 -18.67 -10.53 25.74
C ARG A 492 -19.15 -11.08 24.42
N THR A 493 -20.21 -11.88 24.48
CA THR A 493 -20.90 -12.37 23.29
C THR A 493 -21.82 -11.28 22.74
N VAL A 494 -21.68 -10.99 21.46
CA VAL A 494 -22.64 -10.20 20.68
C VAL A 494 -23.35 -11.15 19.73
N ARG A 495 -24.67 -11.10 19.73
CA ARG A 495 -25.52 -11.87 18.83
C ARG A 495 -26.28 -10.94 17.92
N GLY A 496 -26.67 -11.44 16.77
CA GLY A 496 -27.44 -10.64 15.84
C GLY A 496 -27.96 -11.45 14.68
N MET A 497 -28.74 -10.78 13.86
CA MET A 497 -29.17 -11.26 12.55
C MET A 497 -28.69 -10.31 11.48
N VAL A 498 -28.13 -10.87 10.41
CA VAL A 498 -27.89 -10.18 9.15
C VAL A 498 -29.13 -10.36 8.28
N THR A 499 -29.72 -9.25 7.86
CA THR A 499 -30.88 -9.27 6.94
C THR A 499 -30.63 -8.38 5.74
N GLU A 500 -31.20 -8.72 4.59
CA GLU A 500 -31.21 -7.90 3.38
C GLU A 500 -32.65 -7.77 2.91
N ALA A 501 -33.13 -6.53 2.71
CA ALA A 501 -34.52 -6.25 2.34
C ALA A 501 -35.57 -6.97 3.24
N GLY A 502 -35.23 -7.19 4.51
CA GLY A 502 -36.07 -7.88 5.49
C GLY A 502 -36.00 -9.41 5.46
N ALA A 503 -35.28 -10.02 4.52
CA ALA A 503 -35.00 -11.45 4.49
C ALA A 503 -33.67 -11.78 5.18
N PRO A 504 -33.50 -12.96 5.79
CA PRO A 504 -32.21 -13.39 6.32
C PRO A 504 -31.13 -13.45 5.23
N SER A 505 -29.92 -12.96 5.54
CA SER A 505 -28.74 -13.09 4.67
C SER A 505 -27.82 -14.19 5.21
N PRO A 506 -27.92 -15.42 4.68
CA PRO A 506 -27.14 -16.54 5.17
C PRO A 506 -25.70 -16.48 4.66
N TYR A 507 -24.78 -17.04 5.45
CA TYR A 507 -23.36 -17.17 5.11
C TYR A 507 -22.64 -15.84 4.81
N ALA A 508 -23.18 -14.72 5.29
CA ALA A 508 -22.54 -13.42 5.23
C ALA A 508 -21.33 -13.39 6.18
N SER A 509 -20.17 -12.96 5.69
CA SER A 509 -19.00 -12.73 6.52
C SER A 509 -19.19 -11.43 7.31
N VAL A 510 -19.15 -11.52 8.63
CA VAL A 510 -19.29 -10.38 9.55
C VAL A 510 -17.96 -10.19 10.28
N ARG A 511 -17.33 -9.03 10.10
CA ARG A 511 -16.03 -8.69 10.69
C ARG A 511 -16.14 -7.41 11.51
N PHE A 512 -15.76 -7.50 12.77
CA PHE A 512 -15.72 -6.38 13.70
C PHE A 512 -14.30 -5.84 13.77
N TYR A 513 -14.14 -4.56 13.50
CA TYR A 513 -12.88 -3.85 13.61
C TYR A 513 -12.99 -2.74 14.64
N ARG A 514 -11.88 -2.45 15.30
CA ARG A 514 -11.63 -1.15 15.94
C ARG A 514 -10.73 -0.34 15.03
N VAL A 515 -11.05 0.91 14.76
CA VAL A 515 -10.13 1.84 14.11
C VAL A 515 -9.21 2.42 15.18
N ALA A 516 -7.93 2.05 15.13
CA ALA A 516 -6.92 2.41 16.12
C ALA A 516 -5.81 3.26 15.50
N ASP A 517 -5.17 4.14 16.28
CA ASP A 517 -4.00 4.89 15.80
C ASP A 517 -2.71 4.07 16.00
N LEU A 518 -2.17 3.54 14.90
CA LEU A 518 -0.93 2.76 14.92
C LEU A 518 0.20 3.57 14.30
N GLY A 519 1.01 4.20 15.15
CA GLY A 519 2.17 4.97 14.71
C GLY A 519 1.81 6.27 13.97
N GLY A 520 0.76 6.97 14.43
CA GLY A 520 0.27 8.21 13.84
C GLY A 520 -0.59 8.01 12.59
N ARG A 521 -1.13 6.80 12.40
CA ARG A 521 -1.94 6.41 11.24
C ARG A 521 -3.15 5.59 11.68
N PRO A 522 -4.37 6.00 11.31
CA PRO A 522 -5.56 5.21 11.61
C PRO A 522 -5.47 3.88 10.85
N SER A 523 -5.67 2.77 11.55
CA SER A 523 -5.55 1.42 11.03
C SER A 523 -6.64 0.51 11.62
N PRO A 524 -7.29 -0.33 10.81
CA PRO A 524 -8.30 -1.25 11.29
C PRO A 524 -7.65 -2.47 11.98
N VAL A 525 -8.07 -2.72 13.21
CA VAL A 525 -7.69 -3.85 14.04
C VAL A 525 -8.87 -4.81 14.13
N LEU A 526 -8.73 -6.01 13.56
CA LEU A 526 -9.77 -7.01 13.61
C LEU A 526 -9.95 -7.50 15.05
N LEU A 527 -11.17 -7.42 15.59
CA LEU A 527 -11.52 -7.88 16.92
C LEU A 527 -12.21 -9.25 16.89
N SER A 528 -13.04 -9.48 15.87
CA SER A 528 -13.78 -10.73 15.69
C SER A 528 -14.17 -10.90 14.24
N GLN A 529 -14.20 -12.16 13.79
CA GLN A 529 -14.75 -12.55 12.51
C GLN A 529 -15.68 -13.74 12.71
N THR A 530 -16.83 -13.71 12.05
CA THR A 530 -17.82 -14.78 12.08
C THR A 530 -18.56 -14.85 10.75
N VAL A 531 -19.40 -15.86 10.59
CA VAL A 531 -20.25 -16.06 9.42
C VAL A 531 -21.68 -16.27 9.90
N SER A 532 -22.66 -15.66 9.25
CA SER A 532 -24.06 -15.90 9.58
C SER A 532 -24.50 -17.32 9.18
N ASP A 533 -25.38 -17.93 9.97
CA ASP A 533 -25.96 -19.22 9.66
C ASP A 533 -27.04 -19.15 8.57
N HIS A 534 -27.67 -20.28 8.26
CA HIS A 534 -28.76 -20.38 7.28
C HIS A 534 -30.01 -19.52 7.61
N LEU A 535 -30.14 -19.02 8.85
CA LEU A 535 -31.19 -18.10 9.29
C LEU A 535 -30.68 -16.67 9.42
N GLY A 536 -29.49 -16.37 8.87
CA GLY A 536 -28.84 -15.07 8.96
C GLY A 536 -28.32 -14.73 10.36
N ARG A 537 -28.35 -15.65 11.32
CA ARG A 537 -27.92 -15.36 12.70
C ARG A 537 -26.41 -15.46 12.81
N TYR A 538 -25.79 -14.55 13.55
CA TYR A 538 -24.37 -14.58 13.82
C TYR A 538 -24.09 -14.44 15.31
N THR A 539 -22.91 -14.91 15.72
CA THR A 539 -22.38 -14.71 17.07
C THR A 539 -20.91 -14.29 16.95
N ALA A 540 -20.56 -13.23 17.65
CA ALA A 540 -19.20 -12.67 17.72
C ALA A 540 -18.77 -12.51 19.18
N LEU A 541 -17.46 -12.57 19.42
CA LEU A 541 -16.87 -12.37 20.74
C LEU A 541 -16.01 -11.11 20.69
N LEU A 542 -16.38 -10.10 21.46
CA LEU A 542 -15.71 -8.80 21.46
C LEU A 542 -15.11 -8.49 22.83
N PRO A 543 -13.97 -7.78 22.88
CA PRO A 543 -13.35 -7.41 24.15
C PRO A 543 -14.31 -6.68 25.09
N VAL A 544 -14.17 -6.95 26.38
CA VAL A 544 -14.85 -6.26 27.47
C VAL A 544 -13.90 -6.20 28.66
N ARG A 545 -14.11 -5.22 29.55
CA ARG A 545 -13.43 -5.16 30.85
C ARG A 545 -13.91 -6.28 31.79
#